data_AF-A0A3A9G5I1-F1
#
_entry.id   AF-A0A3A9G5I1-F1
#
_cell.length_a   1.000
_cell.length_b   1.000
_cell.length_c   1.000
_cell.angle_alpha   90.00
_cell.angle_beta   90.00
_cell.angle_gamma   90.00
#
_symmetry.space_group_name_H-M   'P 1'
#
loop_
_entity.id
_entity.type
_entity.pdbx_description
1 polymer ?
#
loop_
_entity_poly.entity_id
_entity_poly.type
_entity_poly.pdbx_seq_one_letter_code
_entity_poly.pdbx_strand_id
1 'polypeptide(L)'
;MGKMKKDMKHTVFLLALIIMIPLSVLLGNTQVQGASLKGANQEYFFTSVEGNSVSSAETGKTTILIFGTTTCGNTRQTLFNIAKSSWVSNPNIRVVFAEISNKTQSEVKTFGDSFNCSAITFCYEENRGSIFNAMQEYTVEATGGMPFTVLIDGNKEIRKALSETQTAEGLLAEINKFFNVDSGEANPPVNLSIAGTENYTFAHEVLTLVNQERAKRGLRGLTLDNELLEFAMQRAAEISVYYSHTRPDGRKYSSITNRGTKRAENIAVGYASPQAVMAAWVSSPGHYANIMDVELTSIGIGCFIDNSGTTNWVQFFDNVPGAASSLTGSKTVTRTVSANTENLHLNTVENQSFICKDKGKTTTLEITHTNQKGIESVLKLSPSDFDFASSDSAVASVNNGVITVLKPGTAVIAASTKGNPAGNVTRTITVANHNYNDKVVNPTGSEEGYTLHTCSACGDSYKDSFVPIDAKAAFAKVPGLKAKSGENSIKLSWKKVSSVKGYHIYQYSGKKWKKIAAVSSGKTSYTVKKLKPAQGFRFGVKAYKTEKGKQVLSKSYASLYTATNPQAVKFTVTAGKKKAAVKWNKVKGA
;
A
#
# COMPACT_ATOMS: atom_id res chain seq x y z
N MET A 1 9.01 87.86 -49.35
CA MET A 1 10.00 86.89 -49.85
C MET A 1 10.94 86.55 -48.71
N GLY A 2 10.96 85.30 -48.25
CA GLY A 2 12.07 84.75 -47.47
C GLY A 2 11.88 84.60 -45.96
N LYS A 3 12.22 83.39 -45.51
CA LYS A 3 12.83 83.02 -44.22
C LYS A 3 11.95 83.22 -42.98
N MET A 4 11.52 82.13 -42.33
CA MET A 4 12.37 81.34 -41.44
C MET A 4 13.07 82.25 -40.42
N LYS A 5 12.43 82.44 -39.26
CA LYS A 5 13.02 82.16 -37.95
C LYS A 5 12.17 82.73 -36.81
N LYS A 6 12.00 81.84 -35.83
CA LYS A 6 12.09 82.09 -34.39
C LYS A 6 11.02 82.96 -33.73
N ASP A 7 10.30 82.22 -32.90
CA ASP A 7 10.20 82.45 -31.46
C ASP A 7 9.11 83.41 -30.97
N MET A 8 8.37 82.80 -30.04
CA MET A 8 7.88 83.39 -28.81
C MET A 8 6.57 84.15 -28.91
N LYS A 9 5.52 83.49 -28.42
CA LYS A 9 5.04 83.70 -27.06
C LYS A 9 4.27 82.45 -26.66
N HIS A 10 4.56 81.87 -25.51
CA HIS A 10 3.54 81.54 -24.52
C HIS A 10 4.21 81.43 -23.16
N THR A 11 3.67 82.25 -22.28
CA THR A 11 4.06 82.48 -20.90
C THR A 11 3.58 81.32 -20.03
N VAL A 12 4.37 81.01 -19.00
CA VAL A 12 3.99 80.70 -17.61
C VAL A 12 4.72 79.47 -17.06
N PHE A 13 5.74 79.81 -16.26
CA PHE A 13 6.21 79.20 -15.00
C PHE A 13 7.06 77.91 -15.01
N LEU A 14 8.37 78.19 -14.98
CA LEU A 14 9.41 77.74 -14.04
C LEU A 14 9.69 76.24 -13.85
N LEU A 15 10.76 75.81 -14.53
CA LEU A 15 11.58 74.63 -14.32
C LEU A 15 12.35 74.66 -12.98
N ALA A 16 12.53 73.47 -12.39
CA ALA A 16 13.86 73.00 -12.01
C ALA A 16 14.00 71.50 -12.36
N LEU A 17 15.04 71.23 -13.15
CA LEU A 17 15.40 70.05 -13.94
C LEU A 17 15.93 68.89 -13.04
N ILE A 18 15.81 67.60 -13.38
CA ILE A 18 16.92 66.75 -13.90
C ILE A 18 16.50 65.25 -14.02
N ILE A 19 16.85 64.65 -15.18
CA ILE A 19 17.00 63.22 -15.55
C ILE A 19 15.74 62.39 -15.91
N MET A 20 15.67 62.05 -17.21
CA MET A 20 14.89 60.94 -17.77
C MET A 20 15.43 59.59 -17.28
N ILE A 21 14.55 58.80 -16.66
CA ILE A 21 14.58 57.32 -16.66
C ILE A 21 13.14 56.90 -16.97
N PRO A 22 12.87 55.99 -17.92
CA PRO A 22 11.55 55.41 -18.06
C PRO A 22 11.29 54.60 -16.79
N LEU A 23 10.44 55.13 -15.91
CA LEU A 23 10.00 54.44 -14.70
C LEU A 23 9.11 53.29 -15.16
N SER A 24 9.72 52.13 -15.25
CA SER A 24 9.08 50.83 -15.08
C SER A 24 8.04 50.96 -13.97
N VAL A 25 6.77 50.89 -14.34
CA VAL A 25 5.72 50.58 -13.38
C VAL A 25 6.04 49.19 -12.88
N LEU A 26 6.74 49.13 -11.74
CA LEU A 26 6.72 47.99 -10.85
C LEU A 26 5.24 47.73 -10.57
N LEU A 27 4.65 46.81 -11.32
CA LEU A 27 3.64 45.92 -10.76
C LEU A 27 4.36 45.21 -9.62
N GLY A 28 4.24 45.80 -8.43
CA GLY A 28 4.55 45.09 -7.21
C GLY A 28 3.69 43.84 -7.23
N ASN A 29 4.31 42.69 -7.49
CA ASN A 29 3.81 41.40 -7.07
C ASN A 29 3.59 41.51 -5.56
N THR A 30 2.38 41.91 -5.18
CA THR A 30 1.88 41.65 -3.84
C THR A 30 1.79 40.13 -3.77
N GLN A 31 2.81 39.51 -3.17
CA GLN A 31 2.68 38.12 -2.76
C GLN A 31 1.53 38.05 -1.77
N VAL A 32 0.42 37.44 -2.21
CA VAL A 32 -0.74 37.16 -1.39
C VAL A 32 -0.30 36.21 -0.27
N GLN A 33 -0.48 36.66 0.97
CA GLN A 33 -0.13 35.91 2.17
C GLN A 33 -1.03 34.67 2.25
N GLY A 34 -0.42 33.48 2.19
CA GLY A 34 -1.13 32.21 2.23
C GLY A 34 -1.80 31.98 3.60
N ALA A 35 -3.01 31.44 3.60
CA ALA A 35 -3.68 31.03 4.83
C ALA A 35 -3.02 29.78 5.44
N SER A 36 -2.96 29.71 6.77
CA SER A 36 -2.40 28.56 7.51
C SER A 36 -3.42 27.43 7.64
N LEU A 37 -2.99 26.16 7.57
CA LEU A 37 -3.83 24.94 7.59
C LEU A 37 -3.77 24.24 8.97
N LYS A 38 -4.88 23.65 9.45
CA LYS A 38 -4.94 22.95 10.76
C LYS A 38 -4.96 21.41 10.69
N GLY A 39 -5.60 20.83 9.67
CA GLY A 39 -5.83 19.39 9.56
C GLY A 39 -5.11 18.76 8.37
N ALA A 40 -4.35 17.69 8.59
CA ALA A 40 -3.77 16.91 7.50
C ALA A 40 -4.89 16.11 6.79
N ASN A 41 -5.11 16.38 5.50
CA ASN A 41 -5.80 15.51 4.54
C ASN A 41 -7.22 15.04 4.91
N GLN A 42 -7.97 15.83 5.68
CA GLN A 42 -9.35 15.52 6.04
C GLN A 42 -10.28 15.65 4.81
N GLU A 43 -11.06 14.62 4.54
CA GLU A 43 -12.05 14.58 3.45
C GLU A 43 -13.44 14.95 3.98
N TYR A 44 -14.15 15.83 3.25
CA TYR A 44 -15.51 16.27 3.52
C TYR A 44 -16.42 15.90 2.34
N PHE A 45 -17.73 15.83 2.57
CA PHE A 45 -18.71 15.55 1.53
C PHE A 45 -19.75 16.66 1.49
N PHE A 46 -20.08 17.11 0.28
CA PHE A 46 -21.03 18.18 0.00
C PHE A 46 -22.16 17.66 -0.87
N THR A 47 -23.28 18.37 -0.92
CA THR A 47 -24.38 18.05 -1.83
C THR A 47 -24.32 18.99 -3.04
N SER A 48 -24.22 18.44 -4.25
CA SER A 48 -24.27 19.23 -5.48
C SER A 48 -25.67 19.75 -5.76
N VAL A 49 -25.79 20.79 -6.58
CA VAL A 49 -27.09 21.28 -7.09
C VAL A 49 -27.88 20.25 -7.91
N GLU A 50 -27.24 19.15 -8.31
CA GLU A 50 -27.87 18.00 -8.97
C GLU A 50 -28.26 16.88 -7.98
N GLY A 51 -28.08 17.11 -6.67
CA GLY A 51 -28.42 16.16 -5.60
C GLY A 51 -27.37 15.06 -5.36
N ASN A 52 -26.18 15.15 -5.96
CA ASN A 52 -25.13 14.16 -5.81
C ASN A 52 -24.21 14.47 -4.61
N SER A 53 -23.73 13.44 -3.92
CA SER A 53 -22.67 13.59 -2.92
C SER A 53 -21.33 13.85 -3.61
N VAL A 54 -20.64 14.92 -3.24
CA VAL A 54 -19.39 15.39 -3.83
C VAL A 54 -18.33 15.48 -2.76
N SER A 55 -17.26 14.70 -2.89
CA SER A 55 -16.13 14.77 -1.96
C SER A 55 -15.32 16.08 -2.11
N SER A 56 -14.70 16.58 -1.04
CA SER A 56 -13.74 17.68 -1.10
C SER A 56 -12.43 17.30 -1.80
N ALA A 57 -12.13 16.01 -2.00
CA ALA A 57 -10.91 15.52 -2.67
C ALA A 57 -11.14 14.19 -3.43
N GLU A 58 -10.54 14.01 -4.60
CA GLU A 58 -10.68 12.80 -5.42
C GLU A 58 -9.31 12.24 -5.80
N THR A 59 -9.08 10.95 -5.56
CA THR A 59 -7.80 10.32 -5.91
C THR A 59 -7.57 10.36 -7.42
N GLY A 60 -6.38 10.75 -7.85
CA GLY A 60 -6.02 10.90 -9.25
C GLY A 60 -6.45 12.23 -9.89
N LYS A 61 -7.14 13.12 -9.16
CA LYS A 61 -7.50 14.46 -9.65
C LYS A 61 -7.08 15.56 -8.70
N THR A 62 -6.40 16.57 -9.23
CA THR A 62 -6.18 17.82 -8.52
C THR A 62 -7.51 18.53 -8.33
N THR A 63 -7.90 18.80 -7.08
CA THR A 63 -9.12 19.52 -6.75
C THR A 63 -8.83 20.99 -6.45
N ILE A 64 -9.49 21.88 -7.17
CA ILE A 64 -9.63 23.29 -6.82
C ILE A 64 -10.95 23.43 -6.06
N LEU A 65 -10.87 23.48 -4.73
CA LEU A 65 -12.03 23.61 -3.85
C LEU A 65 -12.21 25.06 -3.45
N ILE A 66 -13.31 25.68 -3.85
CA ILE A 66 -13.58 27.10 -3.68
C ILE A 66 -14.75 27.27 -2.72
N PHE A 67 -14.46 27.77 -1.53
CA PHE A 67 -15.46 28.23 -0.57
C PHE A 67 -15.75 29.71 -0.83
N GLY A 68 -17.01 30.07 -1.04
CA GLY A 68 -17.40 31.46 -1.26
C GLY A 68 -18.90 31.62 -1.25
N THR A 69 -19.38 32.84 -1.53
CA THR A 69 -20.83 33.13 -1.57
C THR A 69 -21.30 33.57 -2.94
N THR A 70 -22.53 33.20 -3.30
CA THR A 70 -23.16 33.59 -4.59
C THR A 70 -23.33 35.10 -4.74
N THR A 71 -23.30 35.84 -3.63
CA THR A 71 -23.40 37.31 -3.57
C THR A 71 -22.05 38.04 -3.58
N CYS A 72 -20.93 37.32 -3.46
CA CYS A 72 -19.61 37.92 -3.42
C CYS A 72 -19.06 38.16 -4.84
N GLY A 73 -18.76 39.42 -5.17
CA GLY A 73 -18.19 39.81 -6.47
C GLY A 73 -16.85 39.13 -6.77
N ASN A 74 -15.98 38.99 -5.78
CA ASN A 74 -14.70 38.28 -5.91
C ASN A 74 -14.89 36.79 -6.16
N THR A 75 -15.88 36.16 -5.50
CA THR A 75 -16.20 34.74 -5.72
C THR A 75 -16.68 34.54 -7.15
N ARG A 76 -17.60 35.40 -7.61
CA ARG A 76 -18.08 35.41 -8.99
C ARG A 76 -16.94 35.61 -9.99
N GLN A 77 -16.02 36.54 -9.72
CA GLN A 77 -14.89 36.81 -10.61
C GLN A 77 -13.93 35.63 -10.70
N THR A 78 -13.57 34.99 -9.58
CA THR A 78 -12.72 33.78 -9.59
C THR A 78 -13.37 32.66 -10.39
N LEU A 79 -14.65 32.36 -10.15
CA LEU A 79 -15.37 31.32 -10.90
C LEU A 79 -15.50 31.66 -12.38
N PHE A 80 -15.70 32.93 -12.72
CA PHE A 80 -15.74 33.39 -14.11
C PHE A 80 -14.39 33.20 -14.81
N ASN A 81 -13.29 33.56 -14.15
CA ASN A 81 -11.93 33.36 -14.67
C ASN A 81 -11.67 31.87 -14.94
N ILE A 82 -12.05 31.00 -14.00
CA ILE A 82 -11.90 29.54 -14.15
C ILE A 82 -12.80 29.01 -15.27
N ALA A 83 -14.07 29.38 -15.32
CA ALA A 83 -15.03 28.92 -16.34
C ALA A 83 -14.60 29.28 -17.78
N LYS A 84 -13.79 30.33 -17.94
CA LYS A 84 -13.24 30.78 -19.23
C LYS A 84 -11.87 30.20 -19.56
N SER A 85 -11.22 29.49 -18.63
CA SER A 85 -9.88 28.95 -18.86
C SER A 85 -9.93 27.74 -19.81
N SER A 86 -8.85 27.51 -20.56
CA SER A 86 -8.71 26.33 -21.41
C SER A 86 -8.52 25.04 -20.59
N TRP A 87 -7.97 25.13 -19.39
CA TRP A 87 -7.65 23.99 -18.54
C TRP A 87 -8.83 23.51 -17.68
N VAL A 88 -9.93 24.26 -17.56
CA VAL A 88 -11.07 23.87 -16.71
C VAL A 88 -11.70 22.54 -17.12
N SER A 89 -11.52 22.14 -18.38
CA SER A 89 -11.98 20.84 -18.92
C SER A 89 -10.91 19.74 -18.84
N ASN A 90 -9.76 19.99 -18.20
CA ASN A 90 -8.72 18.99 -18.02
C ASN A 90 -9.25 17.83 -17.16
N PRO A 91 -9.20 16.56 -17.62
CA PRO A 91 -9.76 15.44 -16.88
C PRO A 91 -9.10 15.18 -15.53
N ASN A 92 -7.88 15.68 -15.34
CA ASN A 92 -7.10 15.55 -14.10
C ASN A 92 -7.32 16.72 -13.13
N ILE A 93 -8.12 17.73 -13.51
CA ILE A 93 -8.48 18.85 -12.64
C ILE A 93 -9.98 18.84 -12.44
N ARG A 94 -10.40 18.88 -11.18
CA ARG A 94 -11.81 19.09 -10.81
C ARG A 94 -11.96 20.40 -10.07
N VAL A 95 -13.00 21.14 -10.40
CA VAL A 95 -13.33 22.39 -9.73
C VAL A 95 -14.63 22.19 -8.97
N VAL A 96 -14.58 22.41 -7.66
CA VAL A 96 -15.75 22.31 -6.77
C VAL A 96 -15.96 23.66 -6.12
N PHE A 97 -17.11 24.27 -6.38
CA PHE A 97 -17.57 25.43 -5.66
C PHE A 97 -18.50 24.99 -4.53
N ALA A 98 -18.19 25.40 -3.30
CA ALA A 98 -18.99 25.12 -2.11
C ALA A 98 -19.54 26.44 -1.56
N GLU A 99 -20.86 26.62 -1.70
CA GLU A 99 -21.57 27.77 -1.15
C GLU A 99 -21.70 27.62 0.38
N ILE A 100 -21.11 28.56 1.10
CA ILE A 100 -21.02 28.64 2.55
C ILE A 100 -22.15 29.47 3.21
N SER A 101 -22.89 30.25 2.42
CA SER A 101 -24.04 31.04 2.85
C SER A 101 -25.32 30.27 2.58
N ASN A 102 -26.32 30.37 3.48
CA ASN A 102 -27.57 29.59 3.47
C ASN A 102 -28.45 29.89 2.25
N LYS A 103 -27.99 29.47 1.08
CA LYS A 103 -28.66 29.62 -0.22
C LYS A 103 -29.33 28.31 -0.58
N THR A 104 -30.52 28.45 -1.13
CA THR A 104 -31.30 27.31 -1.61
C THR A 104 -30.61 26.64 -2.80
N GLN A 105 -30.90 25.37 -3.03
CA GLN A 105 -30.44 24.64 -4.22
C GLN A 105 -30.68 25.43 -5.51
N SER A 106 -31.88 26.03 -5.64
CA SER A 106 -32.28 26.79 -6.82
C SER A 106 -31.46 28.07 -7.02
N GLU A 107 -31.10 28.77 -5.94
CA GLU A 107 -30.28 29.98 -6.01
C GLU A 107 -28.84 29.66 -6.45
N VAL A 108 -28.24 28.60 -5.87
CA VAL A 108 -26.88 28.17 -6.22
C VAL A 108 -26.85 27.61 -7.64
N LYS A 109 -27.88 26.87 -8.05
CA LYS A 109 -28.00 26.39 -9.43
C LYS A 109 -28.10 27.55 -10.42
N THR A 110 -28.96 28.53 -10.16
CA THR A 110 -29.10 29.73 -11.01
C THR A 110 -27.79 30.50 -11.12
N PHE A 111 -27.05 30.61 -10.01
CA PHE A 111 -25.72 31.19 -10.00
C PHE A 111 -24.73 30.39 -10.86
N GLY A 112 -24.71 29.06 -10.72
CA GLY A 112 -23.85 28.17 -11.51
C GLY A 112 -24.15 28.20 -13.02
N ASP A 113 -25.44 28.16 -13.38
CA ASP A 113 -25.91 28.23 -14.77
C ASP A 113 -25.43 29.51 -15.47
N SER A 114 -25.23 30.61 -14.72
CA SER A 114 -24.77 31.90 -15.27
C SER A 114 -23.34 31.88 -15.83
N PHE A 115 -22.53 30.87 -15.51
CA PHE A 115 -21.16 30.72 -16.02
C PHE A 115 -21.07 29.93 -17.33
N ASN A 116 -22.15 29.23 -17.73
CA ASN A 116 -22.20 28.36 -18.91
C ASN A 116 -21.01 27.38 -18.98
N CYS A 117 -20.67 26.74 -17.86
CA CYS A 117 -19.55 25.81 -17.72
C CYS A 117 -19.97 24.59 -16.90
N SER A 118 -20.06 23.43 -17.52
CA SER A 118 -20.45 22.17 -16.86
C SER A 118 -19.31 21.50 -16.10
N ALA A 119 -18.07 21.99 -16.22
CA ALA A 119 -16.90 21.40 -15.58
C ALA A 119 -16.74 21.82 -14.11
N ILE A 120 -17.46 22.86 -13.67
CA ILE A 120 -17.49 23.29 -12.27
C ILE A 120 -18.67 22.62 -11.58
N THR A 121 -18.39 21.88 -10.51
CA THR A 121 -19.43 21.30 -9.66
C THR A 121 -19.84 22.32 -8.61
N PHE A 122 -21.11 22.70 -8.61
CA PHE A 122 -21.67 23.64 -7.64
C PHE A 122 -22.36 22.87 -6.51
N CYS A 123 -21.96 23.14 -5.27
CA CYS A 123 -22.50 22.55 -4.06
C CYS A 123 -23.18 23.61 -3.19
N TYR A 124 -24.24 23.20 -2.50
CA TYR A 124 -25.07 24.06 -1.67
C TYR A 124 -25.33 23.43 -0.30
N GLU A 125 -25.75 24.25 0.65
CA GLU A 125 -26.23 23.80 1.95
C GLU A 125 -27.33 24.74 2.46
N GLU A 126 -28.53 24.21 2.73
CA GLU A 126 -29.68 25.01 3.17
C GLU A 126 -29.64 25.38 4.66
N ASN A 127 -28.72 24.79 5.43
CA ASN A 127 -28.47 25.10 6.84
C ASN A 127 -26.98 25.13 7.13
N ARG A 128 -26.42 26.32 7.46
CA ARG A 128 -24.99 26.53 7.74
C ARG A 128 -24.43 25.44 8.66
N GLY A 129 -23.58 24.58 8.13
CA GLY A 129 -23.06 23.47 8.90
C GLY A 129 -21.82 22.86 8.27
N SER A 130 -22.01 21.82 7.48
CA SER A 130 -20.96 20.94 6.95
C SER A 130 -19.97 21.67 6.04
N ILE A 131 -20.46 22.54 5.13
CA ILE A 131 -19.59 23.29 4.21
C ILE A 131 -18.83 24.37 4.96
N PHE A 132 -19.51 25.13 5.82
CA PHE A 132 -18.87 26.21 6.59
C PHE A 132 -17.86 25.65 7.61
N ASN A 133 -18.13 24.51 8.23
CA ASN A 133 -17.20 23.83 9.12
C ASN A 133 -15.99 23.28 8.35
N ALA A 134 -16.21 22.69 7.17
CA ALA A 134 -15.11 22.26 6.31
C ALA A 134 -14.18 23.42 5.96
N MET A 135 -14.75 24.57 5.57
CA MET A 135 -13.98 25.80 5.32
C MET A 135 -13.14 26.19 6.55
N GLN A 136 -13.75 26.21 7.74
CA GLN A 136 -13.05 26.56 8.97
C GLN A 136 -11.93 25.57 9.31
N GLU A 137 -12.09 24.28 9.08
CA GLU A 137 -11.03 23.29 9.37
C GLU A 137 -9.87 23.35 8.35
N TYR A 138 -10.16 23.74 7.12
CA TYR A 138 -9.12 24.06 6.14
C TYR A 138 -8.40 25.39 6.44
N THR A 139 -8.82 26.20 7.44
CA THR A 139 -8.19 27.50 7.77
C THR A 139 -7.93 27.72 9.27
N VAL A 140 -6.71 28.11 9.66
CA VAL A 140 -6.49 28.71 11.00
C VAL A 140 -6.65 30.23 10.90
N GLU A 141 -7.58 30.81 11.68
CA GLU A 141 -7.82 32.26 11.83
C GLU A 141 -7.98 33.02 10.49
N ALA A 142 -9.19 32.99 9.93
CA ALA A 142 -9.55 33.70 8.69
C ALA A 142 -9.23 35.21 8.76
N THR A 143 -8.04 35.59 8.31
CA THR A 143 -7.56 36.97 8.20
C THR A 143 -7.41 37.39 6.73
N GLY A 144 -8.22 36.82 5.83
CA GLY A 144 -8.23 37.13 4.39
C GLY A 144 -9.64 37.20 3.80
N GLY A 145 -9.79 37.89 2.66
CA GLY A 145 -11.06 38.09 1.96
C GLY A 145 -11.60 36.87 1.20
N MET A 146 -12.89 36.86 0.86
CA MET A 146 -13.53 35.82 0.03
C MET A 146 -13.19 36.00 -1.46
N PRO A 147 -13.16 34.92 -2.27
CA PRO A 147 -13.36 33.51 -1.90
C PRO A 147 -12.12 32.89 -1.24
N PHE A 148 -12.32 31.79 -0.53
CA PHE A 148 -11.26 30.95 0.00
C PHE A 148 -11.06 29.71 -0.87
N THR A 149 -9.86 29.53 -1.43
CA THR A 149 -9.54 28.44 -2.37
C THR A 149 -8.52 27.49 -1.77
N VAL A 150 -8.84 26.20 -1.76
CA VAL A 150 -7.94 25.12 -1.33
C VAL A 150 -7.53 24.32 -2.56
N LEU A 151 -6.23 24.17 -2.75
CA LEU A 151 -5.65 23.30 -3.77
C LEU A 151 -5.27 21.98 -3.12
N ILE A 152 -5.89 20.91 -3.58
CA ILE A 152 -5.71 19.55 -3.08
C ILE A 152 -5.20 18.69 -4.23
N ASP A 153 -4.12 17.95 -4.05
CA ASP A 153 -3.55 17.12 -5.12
C ASP A 153 -4.30 15.79 -5.32
N GLY A 154 -3.92 15.03 -6.34
CA GLY A 154 -4.49 13.71 -6.63
C GLY A 154 -4.21 12.64 -5.57
N ASN A 155 -3.38 12.92 -4.55
CA ASN A 155 -3.18 12.07 -3.38
C ASN A 155 -4.07 12.51 -2.20
N LYS A 156 -4.98 13.46 -2.43
CA LYS A 156 -5.84 14.11 -1.43
C LYS A 156 -5.04 14.93 -0.41
N GLU A 157 -3.81 15.33 -0.74
CA GLU A 157 -3.02 16.20 0.12
C GLU A 157 -3.33 17.66 -0.13
N ILE A 158 -3.55 18.42 0.94
CA ILE A 158 -3.73 19.86 0.82
C ILE A 158 -2.36 20.48 0.52
N ARG A 159 -2.24 21.10 -0.64
CA ARG A 159 -0.97 21.69 -1.11
C ARG A 159 -0.90 23.17 -0.80
N LYS A 160 -2.02 23.87 -0.92
CA LYS A 160 -2.07 25.31 -0.69
C LYS A 160 -3.48 25.79 -0.37
N ALA A 161 -3.55 26.83 0.45
CA ALA A 161 -4.73 27.64 0.67
C ALA A 161 -4.47 29.08 0.22
N LEU A 162 -5.45 29.65 -0.49
CA LEU A 162 -5.44 30.98 -1.07
C LEU A 162 -6.70 31.72 -0.62
N SER A 163 -6.61 33.04 -0.45
CA SER A 163 -7.75 33.90 -0.18
C SER A 163 -7.81 35.00 -1.23
N GLU A 164 -8.94 35.70 -1.30
CA GLU A 164 -9.22 36.75 -2.29
C GLU A 164 -9.35 36.24 -3.73
N THR A 165 -9.64 37.16 -4.67
CA THR A 165 -9.87 36.84 -6.09
C THR A 165 -8.66 36.17 -6.71
N GLN A 166 -8.87 35.05 -7.41
CA GLN A 166 -7.83 34.32 -8.11
C GLN A 166 -8.00 34.44 -9.63
N THR A 167 -6.88 34.52 -10.34
CA THR A 167 -6.86 34.38 -11.80
C THR A 167 -6.74 32.90 -12.17
N ALA A 168 -7.19 32.53 -13.37
CA ALA A 168 -7.09 31.15 -13.83
C ALA A 168 -5.61 30.74 -13.98
N GLU A 169 -4.77 31.63 -14.49
CA GLU A 169 -3.33 31.43 -14.69
C GLU A 169 -2.57 31.40 -13.37
N GLY A 170 -3.01 32.18 -12.37
CA GLY A 170 -2.42 32.18 -11.03
C GLY A 170 -2.68 30.85 -10.31
N LEU A 171 -3.92 30.36 -10.38
CA LEU A 171 -4.25 29.02 -9.89
C LEU A 171 -3.44 27.96 -10.62
N LEU A 172 -3.36 28.05 -11.95
CA LEU A 172 -2.58 27.14 -12.77
C LEU A 172 -1.11 27.13 -12.36
N ALA A 173 -0.50 28.30 -12.17
CA ALA A 173 0.90 28.43 -11.77
C ALA A 173 1.16 27.86 -10.38
N GLU A 174 0.25 28.03 -9.43
CA GLU A 174 0.36 27.39 -8.11
C GLU A 174 0.21 25.87 -8.24
N ILE A 175 -0.75 25.40 -9.03
CA ILE A 175 -0.92 23.98 -9.33
C ILE A 175 0.35 23.40 -9.98
N ASN A 176 0.93 24.08 -10.97
CA ASN A 176 2.16 23.68 -11.67
C ASN A 176 3.37 23.47 -10.76
N LYS A 177 3.40 24.07 -9.57
CA LYS A 177 4.46 23.85 -8.58
C LYS A 177 4.42 22.46 -7.95
N PHE A 178 3.29 21.78 -8.00
CA PHE A 178 3.11 20.43 -7.45
C PHE A 178 2.39 19.47 -8.42
N PHE A 179 1.92 19.96 -9.56
CA PHE A 179 1.22 19.24 -10.63
C PHE A 179 1.28 20.06 -11.93
N ASN A 180 2.12 19.71 -12.90
CA ASN A 180 2.31 20.50 -14.13
C ASN A 180 1.11 20.39 -15.11
N VAL A 181 0.28 21.42 -15.18
CA VAL A 181 -0.93 21.54 -16.00
C VAL A 181 -0.68 22.21 -17.36
N ASP A 182 0.35 23.04 -17.49
CA ASP A 182 0.69 23.73 -18.75
C ASP A 182 1.22 22.80 -19.84
N SER A 183 1.38 21.50 -19.55
CA SER A 183 1.81 20.57 -20.58
C SER A 183 0.75 20.42 -21.66
N GLY A 184 -0.54 20.19 -21.36
CA GLY A 184 -1.51 19.76 -22.39
C GLY A 184 -1.11 18.45 -23.12
N GLU A 185 0.16 18.08 -23.12
CA GLU A 185 0.72 16.77 -23.16
C GLU A 185 0.32 16.07 -21.86
N ALA A 186 -0.29 14.89 -22.02
CA ALA A 186 -0.10 13.80 -21.08
C ALA A 186 1.34 13.86 -20.53
N ASN A 187 1.52 13.57 -19.24
CA ASN A 187 2.83 13.38 -18.60
C ASN A 187 3.91 13.02 -19.65
N PRO A 188 5.01 13.81 -19.76
CA PRO A 188 5.95 13.66 -20.85
C PRO A 188 6.33 12.18 -20.98
N PRO A 189 6.29 11.60 -22.19
CA PRO A 189 6.52 10.18 -22.36
C PRO A 189 7.79 9.74 -21.63
N VAL A 190 7.68 8.66 -20.86
CA VAL A 190 8.81 8.09 -20.15
C VAL A 190 9.56 7.13 -21.06
N ASN A 191 10.86 7.02 -20.86
CA ASN A 191 11.71 6.11 -21.61
C ASN A 191 11.84 4.78 -20.86
N LEU A 192 11.32 3.72 -21.45
CA LEU A 192 11.39 2.35 -20.97
C LEU A 192 12.57 1.63 -21.66
N SER A 193 13.30 0.81 -20.89
CA SER A 193 14.42 0.01 -21.42
C SER A 193 13.93 -1.41 -21.74
N ILE A 194 13.69 -1.67 -23.02
CA ILE A 194 13.11 -2.94 -23.48
C ILE A 194 14.22 -3.83 -24.03
N ALA A 195 14.63 -4.81 -23.23
CA ALA A 195 15.59 -5.82 -23.65
C ALA A 195 14.91 -6.96 -24.42
N GLY A 196 15.61 -7.48 -25.42
CA GLY A 196 15.14 -8.59 -26.25
C GLY A 196 16.15 -8.97 -27.32
N THR A 197 15.70 -9.75 -28.30
CA THR A 197 16.51 -10.26 -29.40
C THR A 197 15.88 -9.90 -30.73
N GLU A 198 16.66 -9.25 -31.60
CA GLU A 198 16.29 -8.99 -32.99
C GLU A 198 16.71 -10.17 -33.85
N ASN A 199 15.80 -10.69 -34.68
CA ASN A 199 16.08 -11.82 -35.56
C ASN A 199 16.00 -11.40 -37.03
N TYR A 200 17.17 -11.14 -37.63
CA TYR A 200 17.30 -10.75 -39.03
C TYR A 200 17.15 -11.94 -39.98
N THR A 201 17.49 -13.17 -39.56
CA THR A 201 17.22 -14.37 -40.37
C THR A 201 15.72 -14.50 -40.65
N PHE A 202 14.89 -14.35 -39.62
CA PHE A 202 13.44 -14.36 -39.76
C PHE A 202 12.92 -13.20 -40.62
N ALA A 203 13.53 -12.02 -40.54
CA ALA A 203 13.21 -10.91 -41.43
C ALA A 203 13.39 -11.27 -42.91
N HIS A 204 14.52 -11.89 -43.28
CA HIS A 204 14.78 -12.35 -44.66
C HIS A 204 13.83 -13.46 -45.12
N GLU A 205 13.47 -14.40 -44.23
CA GLU A 205 12.49 -15.43 -44.54
C GLU A 205 11.10 -14.83 -44.82
N VAL A 206 10.65 -13.88 -44.01
CA VAL A 206 9.39 -13.15 -44.25
C VAL A 206 9.44 -12.38 -45.58
N LEU A 207 10.57 -11.73 -45.91
CA LEU A 207 10.73 -11.04 -47.20
C LEU A 207 10.53 -12.01 -48.37
N THR A 208 11.14 -13.21 -48.28
CA THR A 208 11.01 -14.25 -49.29
C THR A 208 9.55 -14.63 -49.49
N LEU A 209 8.80 -14.84 -48.40
CA LEU A 209 7.38 -15.18 -48.45
C LEU A 209 6.52 -14.04 -49.01
N VAL A 210 6.79 -12.79 -48.63
CA VAL A 210 6.14 -11.60 -49.19
C VAL A 210 6.31 -11.52 -50.70
N ASN A 211 7.55 -11.69 -51.18
CA ASN A 211 7.85 -11.60 -52.60
C ASN A 211 7.30 -12.78 -53.40
N GLN A 212 7.22 -13.98 -52.81
CA GLN A 212 6.49 -15.12 -53.40
C GLN A 212 5.00 -14.80 -53.57
N GLU A 213 4.38 -14.20 -52.55
CA GLU A 213 2.96 -13.86 -52.57
C GLU A 213 2.65 -12.74 -53.59
N ARG A 214 3.53 -11.73 -53.69
CA ARG A 214 3.46 -10.68 -54.72
C ARG A 214 3.65 -11.23 -56.13
N ALA A 215 4.57 -12.17 -56.33
CA ALA A 215 4.82 -12.78 -57.63
C ALA A 215 3.62 -13.57 -58.19
N LYS A 216 2.78 -14.17 -57.32
CA LYS A 216 1.52 -14.82 -57.74
C LYS A 216 0.57 -13.89 -58.49
N ARG A 217 0.69 -12.57 -58.27
CA ARG A 217 -0.08 -11.52 -58.95
C ARG A 217 0.71 -10.75 -60.00
N GLY A 218 1.91 -11.22 -60.36
CA GLY A 218 2.79 -10.55 -61.31
C GLY A 218 3.37 -9.22 -60.80
N LEU A 219 3.34 -8.98 -59.48
CA LEU A 219 3.86 -7.75 -58.90
C LEU A 219 5.38 -7.84 -58.69
N ARG A 220 6.06 -6.69 -58.82
CA ARG A 220 7.48 -6.57 -58.51
C ARG A 220 7.73 -6.85 -57.02
N GLY A 221 8.78 -7.62 -56.74
CA GLY A 221 9.25 -7.87 -55.38
C GLY A 221 9.72 -6.58 -54.69
N LEU A 222 9.50 -6.52 -53.38
CA LEU A 222 10.00 -5.48 -52.50
C LEU A 222 11.45 -5.74 -52.12
N THR A 223 12.20 -4.67 -51.84
CA THR A 223 13.55 -4.76 -51.30
C THR A 223 13.53 -4.62 -49.78
N LEU A 224 14.18 -5.54 -49.05
CA LEU A 224 14.43 -5.37 -47.62
C LEU A 224 15.47 -4.26 -47.43
N ASP A 225 15.01 -3.09 -47.00
CA ASP A 225 15.83 -1.89 -46.89
C ASP A 225 16.46 -1.75 -45.51
N ASN A 226 17.73 -1.39 -45.45
CA ASN A 226 18.47 -1.37 -44.18
C ASN A 226 17.98 -0.30 -43.20
N GLU A 227 17.59 0.88 -43.69
CA GLU A 227 17.07 1.95 -42.85
C GLU A 227 15.67 1.61 -42.32
N LEU A 228 14.80 1.10 -43.20
CA LEU A 228 13.47 0.61 -42.83
C LEU A 228 13.51 -0.57 -41.87
N LEU A 229 14.49 -1.45 -42.00
CA LEU A 229 14.70 -2.58 -41.08
C LEU A 229 14.95 -2.09 -39.65
N GLU A 230 15.78 -1.06 -39.48
CA GLU A 230 16.04 -0.46 -38.17
C GLU A 230 14.76 0.16 -37.56
N PHE A 231 13.98 0.90 -38.36
CA PHE A 231 12.68 1.41 -37.91
C PHE A 231 11.70 0.28 -37.56
N ALA A 232 11.66 -0.78 -38.36
CA ALA A 232 10.77 -1.91 -38.11
C ALA A 232 11.18 -2.68 -36.83
N MET A 233 12.48 -2.79 -36.52
CA MET A 233 12.95 -3.38 -35.26
C MET A 233 12.60 -2.52 -34.04
N GLN A 234 12.83 -1.19 -34.12
CA GLN A 234 12.39 -0.26 -33.08
C GLN A 234 10.87 -0.35 -32.88
N ARG A 235 10.12 -0.41 -33.97
CA ARG A 235 8.67 -0.53 -33.93
C ARG A 235 8.21 -1.86 -33.33
N ALA A 236 8.90 -2.96 -33.61
CA ALA A 236 8.61 -4.26 -33.01
C ALA A 236 8.85 -4.27 -31.50
N ALA A 237 9.87 -3.56 -31.00
CA ALA A 237 10.07 -3.33 -29.57
C ALA A 237 8.98 -2.44 -28.94
N GLU A 238 8.45 -1.45 -29.68
CA GLU A 238 7.30 -0.67 -29.22
C GLU A 238 6.03 -1.50 -29.14
N ILE A 239 5.84 -2.43 -30.08
CA ILE A 239 4.69 -3.33 -30.12
C ILE A 239 4.67 -4.31 -28.94
N SER A 240 5.84 -4.72 -28.41
CA SER A 240 5.90 -5.57 -27.22
C SER A 240 5.38 -4.85 -25.97
N VAL A 241 5.49 -3.52 -25.93
CA VAL A 241 4.94 -2.66 -24.86
C VAL A 241 3.48 -2.30 -25.16
N TYR A 242 3.14 -1.99 -26.41
CA TYR A 242 1.84 -1.42 -26.78
C TYR A 242 1.37 -1.92 -28.15
N TYR A 243 0.53 -2.96 -28.15
CA TYR A 243 -0.04 -3.51 -29.39
C TYR A 243 -1.13 -2.59 -29.97
N SER A 244 -0.71 -1.65 -30.82
CA SER A 244 -1.54 -0.70 -31.56
C SER A 244 -0.77 -0.14 -32.76
N HIS A 245 -1.45 0.37 -33.79
CA HIS A 245 -0.83 1.19 -34.86
C HIS A 245 -0.47 2.62 -34.39
N THR A 246 -0.88 2.99 -33.17
CA THR A 246 -0.35 4.16 -32.46
C THR A 246 0.87 3.72 -31.65
N ARG A 247 1.92 4.55 -31.61
CA ARG A 247 3.11 4.31 -30.81
C ARG A 247 2.78 4.49 -29.31
N PRO A 248 3.56 3.91 -28.38
CA PRO A 248 3.25 3.96 -26.94
C PRO A 248 3.17 5.37 -26.35
N ASP A 249 3.79 6.36 -27.02
CA ASP A 249 3.77 7.79 -26.69
C ASP A 249 2.64 8.59 -27.37
N GLY A 250 1.70 7.90 -28.04
CA GLY A 250 0.58 8.53 -28.73
C GLY A 250 0.88 8.98 -30.17
N ARG A 251 2.13 8.98 -30.63
CA ARG A 251 2.46 9.34 -32.02
C ARG A 251 1.96 8.28 -33.01
N LYS A 252 1.77 8.66 -34.28
CA LYS A 252 1.43 7.69 -35.35
C LYS A 252 2.61 6.78 -35.64
N TYR A 253 2.38 5.51 -36.01
CA TYR A 253 3.46 4.60 -36.45
C TYR A 253 4.34 5.22 -37.54
N SER A 254 3.74 5.96 -38.47
CA SER A 254 4.43 6.58 -39.59
C SER A 254 5.44 7.65 -39.15
N SER A 255 5.35 8.19 -37.92
CA SER A 255 6.27 9.20 -37.41
C SER A 255 7.64 8.66 -37.02
N ILE A 256 7.84 7.33 -37.09
CA ILE A 256 9.14 6.71 -36.82
C ILE A 256 10.19 7.11 -37.86
N THR A 257 9.75 7.54 -39.05
CA THR A 257 10.61 8.00 -40.13
C THR A 257 9.92 9.07 -40.97
N ASN A 258 10.72 9.93 -41.61
CA ASN A 258 10.27 10.87 -42.63
C ASN A 258 10.48 10.34 -44.06
N ARG A 259 10.98 9.10 -44.21
CA ARG A 259 11.21 8.46 -45.49
C ARG A 259 9.88 8.11 -46.17
N GLY A 260 9.82 8.35 -47.48
CA GLY A 260 8.69 8.02 -48.32
C GLY A 260 7.46 8.90 -48.12
N THR A 261 6.76 9.14 -49.22
CA THR A 261 5.48 9.86 -49.22
C THR A 261 4.30 8.92 -48.96
N LYS A 262 4.48 7.62 -49.21
CA LYS A 262 3.52 6.57 -48.89
C LYS A 262 4.16 5.55 -47.96
N ARG A 263 3.46 5.21 -46.88
CA ARG A 263 3.91 4.30 -45.82
C ARG A 263 2.78 3.40 -45.35
N ALA A 264 3.08 2.14 -45.09
CA ALA A 264 2.10 1.17 -44.56
C ALA A 264 2.73 0.33 -43.44
N GLU A 265 1.90 -0.23 -42.56
CA GLU A 265 2.33 -1.08 -41.46
C GLU A 265 1.41 -2.29 -41.32
N ASN A 266 2.02 -3.47 -41.17
CA ASN A 266 1.35 -4.66 -40.65
C ASN A 266 2.02 -5.06 -39.33
N ILE A 267 1.22 -5.37 -38.30
CA ILE A 267 1.73 -5.79 -36.98
C ILE A 267 1.14 -7.11 -36.56
N ALA A 268 1.92 -7.93 -35.86
CA ALA A 268 1.45 -9.19 -35.28
C ALA A 268 2.30 -9.56 -34.05
N VAL A 269 1.70 -10.28 -33.10
CA VAL A 269 2.37 -10.69 -31.84
C VAL A 269 2.07 -12.15 -31.57
N GLY A 270 3.06 -12.89 -31.05
CA GLY A 270 2.91 -14.26 -30.55
C GLY A 270 3.08 -15.36 -31.61
N TYR A 271 3.27 -15.03 -32.88
CA TYR A 271 3.55 -16.02 -33.93
C TYR A 271 5.01 -16.48 -33.85
N ALA A 272 5.24 -17.78 -33.73
CA ALA A 272 6.59 -18.32 -33.49
C ALA A 272 7.48 -18.44 -34.74
N SER A 273 6.93 -18.26 -35.96
CA SER A 273 7.70 -18.44 -37.19
C SER A 273 7.28 -17.48 -38.33
N PRO A 274 8.19 -17.21 -39.29
CA PRO A 274 7.91 -16.45 -40.51
C PRO A 274 6.67 -16.95 -41.29
N GLN A 275 6.49 -18.26 -41.39
CA GLN A 275 5.38 -18.87 -42.13
C GLN A 275 4.05 -18.62 -41.42
N ALA A 276 4.02 -18.74 -40.09
CA ALA A 276 2.81 -18.54 -39.31
C ALA A 276 2.35 -17.08 -39.34
N VAL A 277 3.27 -16.13 -39.18
CA VAL A 277 2.93 -14.70 -39.22
C VAL A 277 2.51 -14.26 -40.64
N MET A 278 3.18 -14.77 -41.68
CA MET A 278 2.80 -14.46 -43.06
C MET A 278 1.40 -15.00 -43.39
N ALA A 279 1.06 -16.22 -42.96
CA ALA A 279 -0.29 -16.77 -43.14
C ALA A 279 -1.36 -15.89 -42.46
N ALA A 280 -1.06 -15.35 -41.28
CA ALA A 280 -1.95 -14.43 -40.57
C ALA A 280 -2.12 -13.09 -41.29
N TRP A 281 -1.06 -12.52 -41.86
CA TRP A 281 -1.18 -11.29 -42.65
C TRP A 281 -1.92 -11.51 -43.98
N VAL A 282 -1.70 -12.62 -44.67
CA VAL A 282 -2.38 -12.92 -45.94
C VAL A 282 -3.89 -13.15 -45.77
N SER A 283 -4.29 -13.75 -44.64
CA SER A 283 -5.70 -13.97 -44.33
C SER A 283 -6.45 -12.72 -43.85
N SER A 284 -5.74 -11.62 -43.54
CA SER A 284 -6.34 -10.34 -43.15
C SER A 284 -6.43 -9.40 -44.35
N PRO A 285 -7.63 -8.98 -44.79
CA PRO A 285 -7.79 -8.11 -45.96
C PRO A 285 -6.98 -6.81 -45.89
N GLY A 286 -6.93 -6.17 -44.71
CA GLY A 286 -6.17 -4.93 -44.52
C GLY A 286 -4.66 -5.14 -44.62
N HIS A 287 -4.13 -6.20 -44.00
CA HIS A 287 -2.69 -6.50 -44.06
C HIS A 287 -2.27 -6.96 -45.46
N TYR A 288 -3.10 -7.76 -46.11
CA TYR A 288 -2.88 -8.23 -47.47
C TYR A 288 -2.88 -7.09 -48.49
N ALA A 289 -3.76 -6.08 -48.32
CA ALA A 289 -3.76 -4.89 -49.17
C ALA A 289 -2.41 -4.16 -49.12
N ASN A 290 -1.81 -4.00 -47.94
CA ASN A 290 -0.48 -3.42 -47.80
C ASN A 290 0.59 -4.26 -48.52
N ILE A 291 0.56 -5.58 -48.38
CA ILE A 291 1.50 -6.50 -49.06
C ILE A 291 1.37 -6.41 -50.59
N MET A 292 0.18 -6.14 -51.10
CA MET A 292 -0.12 -6.09 -52.54
C MET A 292 -0.06 -4.68 -53.15
N ASP A 293 0.21 -3.65 -52.36
CA ASP A 293 0.28 -2.29 -52.86
C ASP A 293 1.43 -2.14 -53.86
N VAL A 294 1.08 -1.66 -55.06
CA VAL A 294 2.00 -1.57 -56.21
C VAL A 294 2.92 -0.37 -56.13
N GLU A 295 2.58 0.63 -55.31
CA GLU A 295 3.40 1.83 -55.12
C GLU A 295 4.50 1.63 -54.09
N LEU A 296 4.40 0.60 -53.26
CA LEU A 296 5.43 0.26 -52.28
C LEU A 296 6.59 -0.47 -52.98
N THR A 297 7.82 -0.05 -52.66
CA THR A 297 9.04 -0.57 -53.28
C THR A 297 9.99 -1.19 -52.27
N SER A 298 9.89 -0.77 -51.00
CA SER A 298 10.75 -1.24 -49.92
C SER A 298 9.96 -1.69 -48.71
N ILE A 299 10.57 -2.57 -47.94
CA ILE A 299 10.03 -3.12 -46.71
C ILE A 299 11.14 -3.20 -45.66
N GLY A 300 10.80 -2.92 -44.41
CA GLY A 300 11.54 -3.29 -43.22
C GLY A 300 10.75 -4.35 -42.47
N ILE A 301 11.42 -5.39 -41.98
CA ILE A 301 10.74 -6.47 -41.26
C ILE A 301 11.34 -6.58 -39.86
N GLY A 302 10.58 -6.10 -38.88
CA GLY A 302 10.91 -6.21 -37.48
C GLY A 302 10.52 -7.59 -36.95
N CYS A 303 11.47 -8.26 -36.31
CA CYS A 303 11.23 -9.47 -35.52
C CYS A 303 11.96 -9.31 -34.19
N PHE A 304 11.23 -8.85 -33.17
CA PHE A 304 11.75 -8.60 -31.83
C PHE A 304 11.17 -9.60 -30.83
N ILE A 305 12.01 -10.48 -30.30
CA ILE A 305 11.65 -11.43 -29.26
C ILE A 305 11.95 -10.78 -27.91
N ASP A 306 10.92 -10.45 -27.14
CA ASP A 306 11.11 -9.84 -25.83
C ASP A 306 11.58 -10.86 -24.77
N ASN A 307 11.96 -10.39 -23.59
CA ASN A 307 12.44 -11.24 -22.50
C ASN A 307 11.41 -12.23 -21.95
N SER A 308 10.12 -12.08 -22.28
CA SER A 308 9.09 -13.09 -21.98
C SER A 308 9.07 -14.25 -22.98
N GLY A 309 9.84 -14.14 -24.07
CA GLY A 309 9.84 -15.08 -25.19
C GLY A 309 8.77 -14.78 -26.24
N THR A 310 8.03 -13.67 -26.11
CA THR A 310 6.98 -13.30 -27.07
C THR A 310 7.61 -12.66 -28.30
N THR A 311 7.27 -13.17 -29.49
CA THR A 311 7.77 -12.63 -30.76
C THR A 311 6.85 -11.53 -31.27
N ASN A 312 7.41 -10.35 -31.51
CA ASN A 312 6.73 -9.16 -31.98
C ASN A 312 7.17 -8.85 -33.41
N TRP A 313 6.20 -8.78 -34.32
CA TRP A 313 6.42 -8.70 -35.76
C TRP A 313 5.88 -7.41 -36.33
N VAL A 314 6.66 -6.79 -37.22
CA VAL A 314 6.27 -5.59 -37.96
C VAL A 314 6.72 -5.73 -39.41
N GLN A 315 5.82 -5.49 -40.36
CA GLN A 315 6.20 -5.11 -41.72
C GLN A 315 5.97 -3.61 -41.85
N PHE A 316 7.03 -2.85 -42.13
CA PHE A 316 6.95 -1.43 -42.36
C PHE A 316 7.37 -1.13 -43.79
N PHE A 317 6.48 -0.52 -44.58
CA PHE A 317 6.68 -0.35 -46.02
C PHE A 317 6.81 1.12 -46.38
N ASP A 318 7.55 1.40 -47.46
CA ASP A 318 7.49 2.71 -48.12
C ASP A 318 7.65 2.61 -49.65
N ASN A 319 7.51 3.76 -50.32
CA ASN A 319 7.65 3.93 -51.77
C ASN A 319 9.02 4.48 -52.20
N VAL A 320 10.05 4.38 -51.36
CA VAL A 320 11.42 4.79 -51.72
C VAL A 320 12.22 3.55 -52.05
N PRO A 321 12.89 3.45 -53.20
CA PRO A 321 13.77 2.33 -53.50
C PRO A 321 14.87 2.19 -52.44
N GLY A 322 14.98 0.99 -51.88
CA GLY A 322 15.86 0.70 -50.75
C GLY A 322 17.21 0.13 -51.14
N ALA A 323 18.18 0.32 -50.25
CA ALA A 323 19.45 -0.39 -50.28
C ALA A 323 19.28 -1.73 -49.55
N ALA A 324 19.51 -2.83 -50.27
CA ALA A 324 19.33 -4.18 -49.73
C ALA A 324 20.17 -4.37 -48.46
N SER A 325 19.53 -4.77 -47.36
CA SER A 325 20.22 -5.05 -46.10
C SER A 325 21.04 -6.33 -46.19
N SER A 326 22.26 -6.30 -45.65
CA SER A 326 23.14 -7.46 -45.47
C SER A 326 23.10 -8.03 -44.04
N LEU A 327 22.27 -7.48 -43.14
CA LEU A 327 22.14 -7.96 -41.77
C LEU A 327 21.50 -9.36 -41.75
N THR A 328 22.12 -10.28 -41.01
CA THR A 328 21.68 -11.68 -40.90
C THR A 328 21.86 -12.18 -39.46
N GLY A 329 21.26 -13.33 -39.12
CA GLY A 329 21.41 -13.93 -37.80
C GLY A 329 20.49 -13.28 -36.76
N SER A 330 20.96 -13.20 -35.52
CA SER A 330 20.21 -12.57 -34.43
C SER A 330 21.13 -11.79 -33.50
N LYS A 331 20.58 -10.79 -32.82
CA LYS A 331 21.31 -9.88 -31.94
C LYS A 331 20.50 -9.55 -30.69
N THR A 332 21.06 -9.78 -29.51
CA THR A 332 20.50 -9.26 -28.25
C THR A 332 20.70 -7.75 -28.19
N VAL A 333 19.65 -7.01 -27.85
CA VAL A 333 19.65 -5.55 -27.79
C VAL A 333 18.81 -5.05 -26.61
N THR A 334 19.03 -3.81 -26.22
CA THR A 334 18.10 -3.03 -25.39
C THR A 334 17.64 -1.83 -26.19
N ARG A 335 16.33 -1.73 -26.42
CA ARG A 335 15.69 -0.62 -27.13
C ARG A 335 15.10 0.37 -26.13
N THR A 336 15.25 1.66 -26.39
CA THR A 336 14.55 2.69 -25.64
C THR A 336 13.17 2.89 -26.26
N VAL A 337 12.12 2.75 -25.45
CA VAL A 337 10.72 2.93 -25.88
C VAL A 337 10.10 4.09 -25.11
N SER A 338 9.72 5.14 -25.82
CA SER A 338 8.98 6.27 -25.24
C SER A 338 7.51 5.91 -25.10
N ALA A 339 6.94 6.07 -23.90
CA ALA A 339 5.58 5.67 -23.57
C ALA A 339 4.86 6.68 -22.67
N ASN A 340 3.57 6.93 -22.93
CA ASN A 340 2.76 7.77 -22.04
C ASN A 340 2.55 7.05 -20.71
N THR A 341 2.76 7.76 -19.59
CA THR A 341 2.62 7.18 -18.25
C THR A 341 1.18 6.92 -17.86
N GLU A 342 0.21 7.61 -18.48
CA GLU A 342 -1.23 7.38 -18.26
C GLU A 342 -1.67 5.96 -18.63
N ASN A 343 -0.91 5.30 -19.50
CA ASN A 343 -1.16 3.94 -19.95
C ASN A 343 -0.31 2.93 -19.17
N LEU A 344 0.56 3.35 -18.24
CA LEU A 344 1.29 2.45 -17.35
C LEU A 344 0.41 2.07 -16.16
N HIS A 345 0.49 0.81 -15.77
CA HIS A 345 -0.26 0.28 -14.62
C HIS A 345 0.68 -0.41 -13.65
N LEU A 346 0.42 -0.19 -12.36
CA LEU A 346 1.12 -0.87 -11.27
C LEU A 346 0.20 -1.91 -10.65
N ASN A 347 0.43 -3.16 -11.01
CA ASN A 347 -0.35 -4.31 -10.59
C ASN A 347 0.41 -5.13 -9.55
N THR A 348 -0.30 -6.00 -8.84
CA THR A 348 0.28 -7.06 -8.03
C THR A 348 -0.02 -8.39 -8.72
N VAL A 349 0.88 -9.38 -8.63
CA VAL A 349 0.73 -10.70 -9.27
C VAL A 349 -0.63 -11.36 -8.95
N GLU A 350 -1.23 -11.02 -7.80
CA GLU A 350 -2.57 -11.42 -7.40
C GLU A 350 -3.30 -10.25 -6.72
N ASN A 351 -4.64 -10.18 -6.86
CA ASN A 351 -5.52 -9.25 -6.11
C ASN A 351 -5.64 -9.69 -4.63
N GLN A 352 -4.51 -9.81 -3.93
CA GLN A 352 -4.49 -10.22 -2.53
C GLN A 352 -4.78 -9.03 -1.61
N SER A 353 -5.88 -9.13 -0.86
CA SER A 353 -6.08 -8.31 0.34
C SER A 353 -5.25 -8.87 1.49
N PHE A 354 -4.55 -7.99 2.23
CA PHE A 354 -3.77 -8.40 3.39
C PHE A 354 -4.55 -8.17 4.68
N ILE A 355 -4.33 -9.04 5.64
CA ILE A 355 -4.86 -8.90 7.00
C ILE A 355 -3.71 -8.90 8.02
N CYS A 356 -4.00 -8.57 9.27
CA CYS A 356 -2.99 -8.48 10.34
C CYS A 356 -2.15 -9.75 10.56
N LYS A 357 -2.56 -10.92 10.02
CA LYS A 357 -1.77 -12.16 10.07
C LYS A 357 -0.65 -12.21 9.03
N ASP A 358 -0.76 -11.43 7.96
CA ASP A 358 0.14 -11.46 6.80
C ASP A 358 1.40 -10.61 7.02
N LYS A 359 1.70 -10.25 8.28
CA LYS A 359 2.96 -9.61 8.64
C LYS A 359 4.15 -10.48 8.19
N GLY A 360 5.06 -9.87 7.43
CA GLY A 360 6.21 -10.51 6.82
C GLY A 360 5.92 -11.19 5.48
N LYS A 361 4.65 -11.24 5.04
CA LYS A 361 4.30 -11.74 3.71
C LYS A 361 4.77 -10.75 2.66
N THR A 362 5.25 -11.28 1.55
CA THR A 362 5.70 -10.49 0.41
C THR A 362 4.77 -10.67 -0.79
N THR A 363 4.75 -9.66 -1.66
CA THR A 363 4.13 -9.71 -2.99
C THR A 363 4.98 -8.93 -3.99
N THR A 364 4.92 -9.29 -5.27
CA THR A 364 5.70 -8.61 -6.31
C THR A 364 4.79 -7.68 -7.12
N LEU A 365 5.31 -6.51 -7.45
CA LEU A 365 4.72 -5.55 -8.36
C LEU A 365 4.98 -5.98 -9.80
N GLU A 366 3.94 -5.95 -10.61
CA GLU A 366 4.01 -6.10 -12.06
C GLU A 366 3.69 -4.76 -12.68
N ILE A 367 4.55 -4.30 -13.58
CA ILE A 367 4.33 -3.05 -14.30
C ILE A 367 4.00 -3.41 -15.73
N THR A 368 2.83 -2.99 -16.19
CA THR A 368 2.32 -3.26 -17.55
C THR A 368 1.95 -1.95 -18.22
N HIS A 369 1.72 -2.01 -19.53
CA HIS A 369 1.21 -0.88 -20.31
C HIS A 369 -0.07 -1.31 -21.04
N THR A 370 -1.10 -0.47 -21.09
CA THR A 370 -2.38 -0.81 -21.75
C THR A 370 -2.54 -0.09 -23.06
N ASN A 371 -3.00 -0.82 -24.10
CA ASN A 371 -3.36 -0.20 -25.36
C ASN A 371 -4.68 0.61 -25.31
N GLN A 372 -5.02 1.31 -26.40
CA GLN A 372 -6.24 2.12 -26.52
C GLN A 372 -7.55 1.33 -26.30
N LYS A 373 -7.50 -0.01 -26.36
CA LYS A 373 -8.64 -0.89 -26.10
C LYS A 373 -8.68 -1.40 -24.65
N GLY A 374 -7.79 -0.91 -23.79
CA GLY A 374 -7.63 -1.37 -22.40
C GLY A 374 -6.99 -2.75 -22.28
N ILE A 375 -6.35 -3.26 -23.34
CA ILE A 375 -5.67 -4.57 -23.31
C ILE A 375 -4.27 -4.34 -22.75
N GLU A 376 -3.96 -5.00 -21.63
CA GLU A 376 -2.62 -4.99 -21.03
C GLU A 376 -1.57 -5.69 -21.91
N SER A 377 -0.35 -5.18 -21.85
CA SER A 377 0.82 -5.75 -22.49
C SER A 377 1.11 -7.16 -21.95
N VAL A 378 1.51 -8.06 -22.84
CA VAL A 378 2.02 -9.39 -22.44
C VAL A 378 3.37 -9.25 -21.75
N LEU A 379 4.20 -8.31 -22.20
CA LEU A 379 5.46 -7.97 -21.58
C LEU A 379 5.23 -7.31 -20.21
N LYS A 380 5.88 -7.87 -19.19
CA LYS A 380 6.02 -7.24 -17.86
C LYS A 380 7.30 -6.40 -17.86
N LEU A 381 7.18 -5.12 -17.55
CA LEU A 381 8.32 -4.21 -17.49
C LEU A 381 9.20 -4.53 -16.28
N SER A 382 10.51 -4.36 -16.44
CA SER A 382 11.48 -4.75 -15.42
C SER A 382 11.38 -3.80 -14.21
N PRO A 383 11.23 -4.29 -12.97
CA PRO A 383 11.27 -3.44 -11.78
C PRO A 383 12.57 -2.65 -11.65
N SER A 384 13.68 -3.13 -12.22
CA SER A 384 14.97 -2.44 -12.20
C SER A 384 14.95 -1.07 -12.86
N ASP A 385 13.98 -0.82 -13.73
CA ASP A 385 13.87 0.42 -14.51
C ASP A 385 13.11 1.51 -13.74
N PHE A 386 12.62 1.17 -12.55
CA PHE A 386 11.80 2.02 -11.71
C PHE A 386 12.44 2.24 -10.34
N ASP A 387 12.26 3.45 -9.82
CA ASP A 387 12.45 3.78 -8.42
C ASP A 387 11.13 3.60 -7.69
N PHE A 388 11.18 3.01 -6.49
CA PHE A 388 9.98 2.72 -5.69
C PHE A 388 9.98 3.51 -4.40
N ALA A 389 8.80 4.00 -4.01
CA ALA A 389 8.57 4.67 -2.74
C ALA A 389 7.33 4.12 -2.07
N SER A 390 7.31 4.14 -0.74
CA SER A 390 6.12 3.83 0.07
C SER A 390 5.74 5.06 0.88
N SER A 391 4.45 5.41 0.88
CA SER A 391 3.92 6.51 1.69
C SER A 391 3.98 6.23 3.19
N ASP A 392 3.96 4.95 3.59
CA ASP A 392 4.18 4.50 4.97
C ASP A 392 4.96 3.18 4.95
N SER A 393 6.29 3.31 5.02
CA SER A 393 7.21 2.18 5.03
C SER A 393 7.13 1.33 6.31
N ALA A 394 6.40 1.78 7.34
CA ALA A 394 6.12 0.96 8.51
C ALA A 394 4.88 0.06 8.31
N VAL A 395 3.98 0.38 7.39
CA VAL A 395 2.85 -0.47 6.97
C VAL A 395 3.28 -1.45 5.89
N ALA A 396 3.89 -0.96 4.81
CA ALA A 396 4.43 -1.79 3.75
C ALA A 396 5.70 -1.17 3.18
N SER A 397 6.80 -1.93 3.16
CA SER A 397 8.03 -1.51 2.49
C SER A 397 8.08 -2.08 1.08
N VAL A 398 8.84 -1.43 0.19
CA VAL A 398 9.04 -1.88 -1.19
C VAL A 398 10.53 -1.84 -1.52
N ASN A 399 11.04 -2.90 -2.15
CA ASN A 399 12.41 -2.97 -2.64
C ASN A 399 12.44 -3.69 -3.99
N ASN A 400 12.89 -3.00 -5.04
CA ASN A 400 12.99 -3.53 -6.41
C ASN A 400 11.72 -4.25 -6.88
N GLY A 401 10.55 -3.62 -6.68
CA GLY A 401 9.24 -4.19 -7.01
C GLY A 401 8.70 -5.20 -6.00
N VAL A 402 9.44 -5.61 -4.98
CA VAL A 402 8.95 -6.55 -3.95
C VAL A 402 8.42 -5.79 -2.74
N ILE A 403 7.13 -5.92 -2.48
CA ILE A 403 6.45 -5.34 -1.31
C ILE A 403 6.53 -6.33 -0.15
N THR A 404 6.84 -5.84 1.04
CA THR A 404 6.76 -6.59 2.32
C THR A 404 5.73 -5.94 3.23
N VAL A 405 4.75 -6.71 3.70
CA VAL A 405 3.73 -6.26 4.65
C VAL A 405 4.28 -6.29 6.07
N LEU A 406 4.11 -5.22 6.84
CA LEU A 406 4.78 -5.05 8.14
C LEU A 406 3.82 -4.87 9.32
N LYS A 407 2.76 -4.08 9.15
CA LYS A 407 1.71 -3.90 10.18
C LYS A 407 0.38 -3.46 9.54
N PRO A 408 -0.74 -3.52 10.28
CA PRO A 408 -2.01 -2.98 9.82
C PRO A 408 -1.97 -1.49 9.47
N GLY A 409 -2.75 -1.10 8.47
CA GLY A 409 -2.82 0.26 7.96
C GLY A 409 -2.90 0.29 6.43
N THR A 410 -2.70 1.47 5.87
CA THR A 410 -2.69 1.68 4.42
C THR A 410 -1.38 2.35 4.02
N ALA A 411 -0.72 1.81 3.01
CA ALA A 411 0.43 2.41 2.35
C ALA A 411 0.18 2.51 0.85
N VAL A 412 0.59 3.61 0.24
CA VAL A 412 0.60 3.77 -1.22
C VAL A 412 2.02 3.50 -1.69
N ILE A 413 2.17 2.53 -2.57
CA ILE A 413 3.43 2.22 -3.23
C ILE A 413 3.45 2.95 -4.57
N ALA A 414 4.42 3.82 -4.78
CA ALA A 414 4.64 4.52 -6.03
C ALA A 414 5.84 3.91 -6.77
N ALA A 415 5.73 3.79 -8.09
CA ALA A 415 6.82 3.45 -8.98
C ALA A 415 7.00 4.57 -10.01
N SER A 416 8.20 5.14 -10.08
CA SER A 416 8.58 6.17 -11.05
C SER A 416 9.70 5.66 -11.93
N THR A 417 9.68 5.93 -13.23
CA THR A 417 10.80 5.57 -14.12
C THR A 417 12.08 6.28 -13.68
N LYS A 418 13.21 5.55 -13.68
CA LYS A 418 14.51 6.12 -13.33
C LYS A 418 14.84 7.32 -14.21
N GLY A 419 15.18 8.45 -13.59
CA GLY A 419 15.51 9.69 -14.29
C GLY A 419 14.31 10.56 -14.71
N ASN A 420 13.07 10.14 -14.45
CA ASN A 420 11.88 11.00 -14.61
C ASN A 420 10.86 10.75 -13.48
N PRO A 421 10.93 11.50 -12.36
CA PRO A 421 10.04 11.32 -11.22
C PRO A 421 8.63 11.91 -11.42
N ALA A 422 8.39 12.66 -12.50
CA ALA A 422 7.15 13.41 -12.71
C ALA A 422 5.94 12.54 -13.09
N GLY A 423 6.18 11.31 -13.57
CA GLY A 423 5.14 10.33 -13.86
C GLY A 423 5.34 9.07 -13.04
N ASN A 424 4.64 8.98 -11.90
CA ASN A 424 4.60 7.76 -11.12
C ASN A 424 3.24 7.06 -11.26
N VAL A 425 3.28 5.73 -11.24
CA VAL A 425 2.11 4.87 -11.10
C VAL A 425 2.04 4.40 -9.66
N THR A 426 0.83 4.30 -9.12
CA THR A 426 0.65 3.99 -7.70
C THR A 426 -0.21 2.75 -7.48
N ARG A 427 0.02 2.07 -6.37
CA ARG A 427 -0.75 0.92 -5.89
C ARG A 427 -0.98 1.04 -4.41
N THR A 428 -2.24 1.05 -3.99
CA THR A 428 -2.60 1.04 -2.58
C THR A 428 -2.50 -0.36 -2.00
N ILE A 429 -1.80 -0.49 -0.88
CA ILE A 429 -1.69 -1.69 -0.06
C ILE A 429 -2.44 -1.44 1.24
N THR A 430 -3.50 -2.22 1.46
CA THR A 430 -4.29 -2.17 2.69
C THR A 430 -4.12 -3.45 3.46
N VAL A 431 -3.78 -3.31 4.74
CA VAL A 431 -3.59 -4.40 5.69
C VAL A 431 -4.63 -4.21 6.80
N ALA A 432 -5.60 -5.12 6.88
CA ALA A 432 -6.71 -5.00 7.82
C ALA A 432 -6.23 -4.95 9.29
N ASN A 433 -6.87 -4.10 10.09
CA ASN A 433 -6.63 -3.97 11.53
C ASN A 433 -6.93 -5.25 12.30
N HIS A 434 -6.35 -5.35 13.50
CA HIS A 434 -6.75 -6.37 14.44
C HIS A 434 -8.21 -6.16 14.87
N ASN A 435 -8.93 -7.27 15.01
CA ASN A 435 -10.28 -7.29 15.56
C ASN A 435 -10.28 -8.23 16.78
N TYR A 436 -10.03 -7.68 17.97
CA TYR A 436 -9.93 -8.45 19.20
C TYR A 436 -11.30 -8.75 19.81
N ASN A 437 -11.51 -10.01 20.16
CA ASN A 437 -12.63 -10.45 20.97
C ASN A 437 -12.18 -10.67 22.41
N ASP A 438 -13.03 -10.26 23.34
CA ASP A 438 -12.71 -10.26 24.76
C ASP A 438 -13.29 -11.48 25.46
N LYS A 439 -12.49 -12.07 26.34
CA LYS A 439 -12.91 -13.14 27.23
C LYS A 439 -12.45 -12.83 28.65
N VAL A 440 -13.41 -12.51 29.51
CA VAL A 440 -13.15 -12.30 30.94
C VAL A 440 -12.91 -13.64 31.63
N VAL A 441 -11.76 -13.74 32.29
CA VAL A 441 -11.38 -14.87 33.15
C VAL A 441 -11.45 -14.40 34.59
N ASN A 442 -12.45 -14.87 35.34
CA ASN A 442 -12.61 -14.50 36.74
C ASN A 442 -11.42 -14.98 37.61
N PRO A 443 -11.03 -14.21 38.64
CA PRO A 443 -10.01 -14.63 39.61
C PRO A 443 -10.43 -15.91 40.35
N THR A 444 -9.45 -16.67 40.79
CA THR A 444 -9.64 -17.85 41.65
C THR A 444 -8.93 -17.64 42.99
N GLY A 445 -9.07 -18.59 43.91
CA GLY A 445 -8.32 -18.56 45.18
C GLY A 445 -6.80 -18.72 45.05
N SER A 446 -6.27 -18.93 43.84
CA SER A 446 -4.83 -19.15 43.58
C SER A 446 -4.27 -18.50 42.32
N GLU A 447 -5.11 -18.00 41.41
CA GLU A 447 -4.72 -17.33 40.15
C GLU A 447 -5.54 -16.03 40.01
N GLU A 448 -4.90 -14.95 39.57
CA GLU A 448 -5.56 -13.67 39.27
C GLU A 448 -6.54 -13.82 38.09
N GLY A 449 -7.57 -12.99 38.09
CA GLY A 449 -8.45 -12.82 36.95
C GLY A 449 -7.82 -11.86 35.94
N TYR A 450 -8.28 -11.89 34.70
CA TYR A 450 -7.82 -11.01 33.62
C TYR A 450 -8.84 -11.02 32.48
N THR A 451 -8.76 -10.01 31.62
CA THR A 451 -9.41 -10.05 30.31
C THR A 451 -8.40 -10.57 29.28
N LEU A 452 -8.79 -11.59 28.51
CA LEU A 452 -8.01 -12.08 27.38
C LEU A 452 -8.59 -11.50 26.10
N HIS A 453 -7.77 -10.76 25.36
CA HIS A 453 -8.09 -10.24 24.03
C HIS A 453 -7.52 -11.21 22.99
N THR A 454 -8.33 -11.67 22.04
CA THR A 454 -7.87 -12.55 20.94
C THR A 454 -8.37 -12.04 19.61
N CYS A 455 -7.45 -11.74 18.69
CA CYS A 455 -7.78 -11.25 17.36
C CYS A 455 -8.39 -12.37 16.51
N SER A 456 -9.59 -12.16 15.96
CA SER A 456 -10.27 -13.15 15.11
C SER A 456 -9.56 -13.40 13.77
N ALA A 457 -8.79 -12.43 13.28
CA ALA A 457 -8.15 -12.49 11.97
C ALA A 457 -6.75 -13.12 12.00
N CYS A 458 -5.95 -12.86 13.04
CA CYS A 458 -4.57 -13.38 13.14
C CYS A 458 -4.29 -14.29 14.34
N GLY A 459 -5.21 -14.41 15.30
CA GLY A 459 -5.02 -15.19 16.51
C GLY A 459 -4.05 -14.58 17.53
N ASP A 460 -3.51 -13.38 17.26
CA ASP A 460 -2.72 -12.63 18.23
C ASP A 460 -3.54 -12.40 19.51
N SER A 461 -2.88 -12.49 20.67
CA SER A 461 -3.57 -12.38 21.95
C SER A 461 -2.73 -11.73 23.04
N TYR A 462 -3.38 -10.94 23.87
CA TYR A 462 -2.78 -10.32 25.05
C TYR A 462 -3.77 -10.33 26.22
N LYS A 463 -3.24 -10.10 27.43
CA LYS A 463 -4.02 -10.06 28.66
C LYS A 463 -3.90 -8.69 29.31
N ASP A 464 -5.01 -8.15 29.79
CA ASP A 464 -5.04 -6.94 30.60
C ASP A 464 -6.07 -7.04 31.74
N SER A 465 -6.39 -5.90 32.37
CA SER A 465 -7.48 -5.78 33.35
C SER A 465 -7.36 -6.82 34.47
N PHE A 466 -6.15 -6.99 35.00
CA PHE A 466 -5.87 -8.00 36.00
C PHE A 466 -6.64 -7.72 37.30
N VAL A 467 -7.37 -8.74 37.77
CA VAL A 467 -8.11 -8.70 39.03
C VAL A 467 -7.38 -9.56 40.04
N PRO A 468 -7.02 -9.03 41.23
CA PRO A 468 -6.36 -9.81 42.28
C PRO A 468 -7.12 -11.09 42.62
N ILE A 469 -6.39 -12.09 43.12
CA ILE A 469 -6.98 -13.37 43.55
C ILE A 469 -8.20 -13.17 44.46
N ASP A 470 -9.21 -14.02 44.30
CA ASP A 470 -10.34 -14.01 45.20
C ASP A 470 -9.95 -14.69 46.52
N ALA A 471 -9.51 -13.88 47.48
CA ALA A 471 -9.11 -14.34 48.81
C ALA A 471 -10.27 -15.02 49.58
N LYS A 472 -11.54 -14.73 49.26
CA LYS A 472 -12.69 -15.41 49.85
C LYS A 472 -12.89 -16.82 49.27
N ALA A 473 -12.44 -17.07 48.03
CA ALA A 473 -12.42 -18.39 47.41
C ALA A 473 -11.19 -19.24 47.79
N ALA A 474 -10.20 -18.67 48.49
CA ALA A 474 -9.00 -19.37 48.94
C ALA A 474 -9.27 -20.30 50.14
N PHE A 475 -8.86 -21.57 50.03
CA PHE A 475 -9.09 -22.54 51.10
C PHE A 475 -8.23 -22.33 52.35
N ALA A 476 -8.86 -22.55 53.50
CA ALA A 476 -8.17 -22.65 54.78
C ALA A 476 -7.13 -23.80 54.79
N LYS A 477 -6.04 -23.60 55.54
CA LYS A 477 -5.01 -24.60 55.84
C LYS A 477 -5.66 -25.84 56.48
N VAL A 478 -5.25 -27.05 56.09
CA VAL A 478 -5.77 -28.31 56.66
C VAL A 478 -5.60 -28.32 58.19
N PRO A 479 -6.69 -28.42 58.97
CA PRO A 479 -6.59 -28.29 60.42
C PRO A 479 -6.15 -29.59 61.09
N GLY A 480 -5.47 -29.47 62.23
CA GLY A 480 -5.22 -30.57 63.16
C GLY A 480 -4.33 -31.70 62.63
N LEU A 481 -3.36 -31.41 61.75
CA LEU A 481 -2.39 -32.41 61.31
C LEU A 481 -1.55 -32.93 62.49
N LYS A 482 -1.55 -34.25 62.67
CA LYS A 482 -0.79 -35.00 63.68
C LYS A 482 -0.12 -36.21 63.04
N ALA A 483 0.92 -36.72 63.69
CA ALA A 483 1.65 -37.92 63.27
C ALA A 483 1.74 -38.95 64.39
N LYS A 484 1.63 -40.23 64.04
CA LYS A 484 1.93 -41.37 64.90
C LYS A 484 3.07 -42.18 64.27
N SER A 485 4.18 -42.29 64.98
CA SER A 485 5.40 -42.95 64.52
C SER A 485 5.38 -44.45 64.82
N GLY A 486 5.81 -45.23 63.83
CA GLY A 486 6.20 -46.63 63.97
C GLY A 486 7.64 -46.83 63.54
N GLU A 487 8.14 -48.07 63.58
CA GLU A 487 9.52 -48.40 63.22
C GLU A 487 9.85 -48.07 61.75
N ASN A 488 8.99 -48.51 60.81
CA ASN A 488 9.21 -48.34 59.36
C ASN A 488 8.10 -47.52 58.68
N SER A 489 7.30 -46.79 59.46
CA SER A 489 6.16 -46.05 58.93
C SER A 489 5.75 -44.89 59.83
N ILE A 490 5.10 -43.90 59.24
CA ILE A 490 4.51 -42.76 59.94
C ILE A 490 3.06 -42.60 59.47
N LYS A 491 2.11 -42.66 60.39
CA LYS A 491 0.68 -42.40 60.10
C LYS A 491 0.36 -40.94 60.34
N LEU A 492 0.06 -40.21 59.27
CA LEU A 492 -0.44 -38.83 59.31
C LEU A 492 -1.96 -38.85 59.46
N SER A 493 -2.52 -37.98 60.30
CA SER A 493 -3.97 -37.82 60.48
C SER A 493 -4.32 -36.34 60.63
N TRP A 494 -5.47 -35.92 60.10
CA TRP A 494 -5.93 -34.52 60.09
C TRP A 494 -7.45 -34.42 60.27
N LYS A 495 -7.95 -33.21 60.55
CA LYS A 495 -9.40 -32.96 60.58
C LYS A 495 -9.94 -32.80 59.16
N LYS A 496 -11.17 -33.27 58.94
CA LYS A 496 -11.85 -33.16 57.64
C LYS A 496 -12.07 -31.69 57.28
N VAL A 497 -11.81 -31.36 56.01
CA VAL A 497 -12.13 -30.07 55.38
C VAL A 497 -13.39 -30.27 54.52
N SER A 498 -14.36 -29.35 54.60
CA SER A 498 -15.58 -29.36 53.79
C SER A 498 -15.30 -28.91 52.35
N SER A 499 -16.14 -29.33 51.40
CA SER A 499 -16.13 -28.84 50.00
C SER A 499 -14.81 -29.04 49.24
N VAL A 500 -14.07 -30.12 49.55
CA VAL A 500 -12.83 -30.53 48.86
C VAL A 500 -13.01 -31.89 48.19
N LYS A 501 -12.27 -32.14 47.11
CA LYS A 501 -12.22 -33.46 46.43
C LYS A 501 -11.26 -34.43 47.11
N GLY A 502 -10.23 -33.92 47.77
CA GLY A 502 -9.29 -34.76 48.50
C GLY A 502 -8.11 -34.01 49.11
N TYR A 503 -7.07 -34.76 49.44
CA TYR A 503 -5.84 -34.27 50.04
C TYR A 503 -4.62 -34.78 49.29
N HIS A 504 -3.64 -33.90 49.08
CA HIS A 504 -2.31 -34.25 48.63
C HIS A 504 -1.37 -34.33 49.83
N ILE A 505 -0.62 -35.42 49.91
CA ILE A 505 0.38 -35.68 50.95
C ILE A 505 1.75 -35.44 50.33
N TYR A 506 2.58 -34.70 51.06
CA TYR A 506 3.92 -34.30 50.64
C TYR A 506 4.95 -34.73 51.67
N GLN A 507 6.14 -35.04 51.19
CA GLN A 507 7.34 -35.23 52.00
C GLN A 507 8.39 -34.22 51.54
N TYR A 508 9.04 -33.56 52.50
CA TYR A 508 10.12 -32.62 52.21
C TYR A 508 11.42 -33.38 51.94
N SER A 509 12.04 -33.15 50.79
CA SER A 509 13.30 -33.79 50.39
C SER A 509 14.01 -32.91 49.35
N GLY A 510 15.34 -32.78 49.45
CA GLY A 510 16.13 -32.00 48.48
C GLY A 510 15.71 -30.54 48.39
N LYS A 511 15.45 -29.89 49.54
CA LYS A 511 14.97 -28.49 49.66
C LYS A 511 13.62 -28.19 48.97
N LYS A 512 12.83 -29.21 48.62
CA LYS A 512 11.50 -29.05 48.02
C LYS A 512 10.48 -30.02 48.59
N TRP A 513 9.20 -29.65 48.50
CA TRP A 513 8.08 -30.54 48.84
C TRP A 513 7.79 -31.47 47.66
N LYS A 514 7.91 -32.79 47.84
CA LYS A 514 7.55 -33.79 46.84
C LYS A 514 6.20 -34.42 47.19
N LYS A 515 5.24 -34.39 46.26
CA LYS A 515 3.96 -35.10 46.42
C LYS A 515 4.24 -36.60 46.46
N ILE A 516 3.82 -37.28 47.52
CA ILE A 516 4.00 -38.72 47.69
C ILE A 516 2.69 -39.51 47.58
N ALA A 517 1.54 -38.84 47.77
CA ALA A 517 0.23 -39.47 47.60
C ALA A 517 -0.89 -38.45 47.39
N ALA A 518 -2.02 -38.93 46.89
CA ALA A 518 -3.30 -38.23 46.86
C ALA A 518 -4.38 -39.17 47.43
N VAL A 519 -5.26 -38.65 48.27
CA VAL A 519 -6.37 -39.41 48.86
C VAL A 519 -7.68 -38.65 48.67
N SER A 520 -8.80 -39.37 48.61
CA SER A 520 -10.13 -38.76 48.47
C SER A 520 -10.56 -38.00 49.74
N SER A 521 -11.58 -37.15 49.61
CA SER A 521 -12.08 -36.30 50.70
C SER A 521 -12.60 -37.05 51.93
N GLY A 522 -13.00 -38.32 51.77
CA GLY A 522 -13.40 -39.21 52.86
C GLY A 522 -12.23 -39.78 53.68
N LYS A 523 -10.98 -39.64 53.22
CA LYS A 523 -9.79 -40.12 53.93
C LYS A 523 -9.12 -38.98 54.68
N THR A 524 -9.11 -39.08 56.00
CA THR A 524 -8.49 -38.10 56.92
C THR A 524 -7.17 -38.59 57.53
N SER A 525 -6.61 -39.67 56.98
CA SER A 525 -5.30 -40.18 57.38
C SER A 525 -4.59 -40.86 56.21
N TYR A 526 -3.26 -40.91 56.29
CA TYR A 526 -2.41 -41.60 55.33
C TYR A 526 -1.15 -42.13 56.03
N THR A 527 -0.81 -43.40 55.79
CA THR A 527 0.39 -44.02 56.35
C THR A 527 1.50 -44.07 55.32
N VAL A 528 2.56 -43.30 55.57
CA VAL A 528 3.81 -43.37 54.80
C VAL A 528 4.58 -44.59 55.29
N LYS A 529 4.80 -45.57 54.42
CA LYS A 529 5.48 -46.84 54.73
C LYS A 529 6.90 -46.86 54.14
N LYS A 530 7.65 -47.93 54.44
CA LYS A 530 9.01 -48.19 53.91
C LYS A 530 10.00 -47.07 54.26
N LEU A 531 9.81 -46.46 55.43
CA LEU A 531 10.74 -45.47 55.98
C LEU A 531 11.82 -46.21 56.78
N LYS A 532 13.03 -45.64 56.84
CA LYS A 532 14.11 -46.21 57.67
C LYS A 532 13.82 -45.91 59.15
N PRO A 533 14.15 -46.82 60.08
CA PRO A 533 14.07 -46.55 61.52
C PRO A 533 14.95 -45.38 61.96
N ALA A 534 14.58 -44.73 63.06
CA ALA A 534 15.32 -43.62 63.68
C ALA A 534 15.70 -42.48 62.70
N GLN A 535 14.84 -42.18 61.72
CA GLN A 535 15.08 -41.13 60.73
C GLN A 535 14.02 -40.03 60.83
N GLY A 536 14.48 -38.77 60.81
CA GLY A 536 13.63 -37.59 60.79
C GLY A 536 13.05 -37.27 59.40
N PHE A 537 11.80 -36.82 59.38
CA PHE A 537 11.07 -36.45 58.18
C PHE A 537 10.19 -35.23 58.44
N ARG A 538 9.98 -34.43 57.39
CA ARG A 538 8.98 -33.36 57.39
C ARG A 538 7.88 -33.72 56.40
N PHE A 539 6.63 -33.74 56.88
CA PHE A 539 5.46 -34.04 56.07
C PHE A 539 4.55 -32.84 55.96
N GLY A 540 3.81 -32.78 54.85
CA GLY A 540 2.88 -31.71 54.52
C GLY A 540 1.60 -32.28 53.95
N VAL A 541 0.46 -31.66 54.27
CA VAL A 541 -0.84 -31.99 53.69
C VAL A 541 -1.48 -30.72 53.15
N LYS A 542 -1.96 -30.79 51.90
CA LYS A 542 -2.80 -29.76 51.29
C LYS A 542 -4.14 -30.37 50.89
N ALA A 543 -5.23 -29.65 51.12
CA ALA A 543 -6.53 -30.01 50.54
C ALA A 543 -6.61 -29.53 49.09
N TYR A 544 -7.39 -30.20 48.25
CA TYR A 544 -7.66 -29.78 46.88
C TYR A 544 -9.14 -29.92 46.48
N LYS A 545 -9.63 -29.02 45.62
CA LYS A 545 -10.87 -29.21 44.83
C LYS A 545 -10.55 -29.14 43.35
N THR A 546 -11.55 -29.46 42.52
CA THR A 546 -11.50 -29.21 41.09
C THR A 546 -12.41 -28.02 40.78
N GLU A 547 -11.86 -26.96 40.19
CA GLU A 547 -12.63 -25.84 39.63
C GLU A 547 -12.34 -25.74 38.14
N LYS A 548 -13.40 -25.73 37.31
CA LYS A 548 -13.28 -25.61 35.85
C LYS A 548 -12.22 -26.56 35.24
N GLY A 549 -12.14 -27.79 35.73
CA GLY A 549 -11.19 -28.82 35.26
C GLY A 549 -9.77 -28.75 35.85
N LYS A 550 -9.40 -27.68 36.58
CA LYS A 550 -8.08 -27.54 37.23
C LYS A 550 -8.14 -27.84 38.73
N GLN A 551 -7.07 -28.45 39.27
CA GLN A 551 -6.93 -28.69 40.70
C GLN A 551 -6.44 -27.44 41.44
N VAL A 552 -7.24 -26.96 42.39
CA VAL A 552 -6.89 -25.82 43.26
C VAL A 552 -6.51 -26.34 44.64
N LEU A 553 -5.37 -25.90 45.17
CA LEU A 553 -4.79 -26.37 46.45
C LEU A 553 -4.93 -25.32 47.56
N SER A 554 -4.95 -25.75 48.82
CA SER A 554 -4.84 -24.83 49.96
C SER A 554 -3.54 -24.00 49.93
N LYS A 555 -3.62 -22.72 50.31
CA LYS A 555 -2.51 -21.74 50.24
C LYS A 555 -1.24 -22.27 50.93
N SER A 556 -1.39 -22.68 52.19
CA SER A 556 -0.29 -23.18 53.02
C SER A 556 -0.38 -24.69 53.25
N TYR A 557 0.78 -25.33 53.44
CA TYR A 557 0.86 -26.68 53.96
C TYR A 557 0.41 -26.70 55.42
N ALA A 558 -0.44 -27.64 55.81
CA ALA A 558 -0.36 -28.15 57.15
C ALA A 558 0.88 -29.03 57.21
N SER A 559 1.90 -28.65 57.99
CA SER A 559 3.17 -29.38 58.03
C SER A 559 3.59 -29.66 59.45
N LEU A 560 4.27 -30.80 59.64
CA LEU A 560 4.93 -31.15 60.89
C LEU A 560 6.27 -31.82 60.61
N TYR A 561 7.12 -31.82 61.62
CA TYR A 561 8.32 -32.64 61.68
C TYR A 561 8.06 -33.82 62.62
N THR A 562 8.59 -34.99 62.28
CA THR A 562 8.46 -36.21 63.09
C THR A 562 9.56 -37.20 62.67
N ALA A 563 9.78 -38.26 63.44
CA ALA A 563 10.77 -39.30 63.14
C ALA A 563 10.15 -40.70 63.31
N THR A 564 10.67 -41.68 62.58
CA THR A 564 10.37 -43.10 62.84
C THR A 564 10.95 -43.55 64.16
N ASN A 565 10.33 -44.55 64.79
CA ASN A 565 10.84 -45.10 66.04
C ASN A 565 12.16 -45.86 65.77
N PRO A 566 13.08 -45.92 66.74
CA PRO A 566 14.21 -46.84 66.68
C PRO A 566 13.73 -48.30 66.59
N GLN A 567 14.58 -49.15 66.03
CA GLN A 567 14.31 -50.59 66.02
C GLN A 567 14.32 -51.13 67.46
N ALA A 568 13.42 -52.07 67.78
CA ALA A 568 13.41 -52.71 69.08
C ALA A 568 14.76 -53.41 69.35
N VAL A 569 15.30 -53.20 70.56
CA VAL A 569 16.48 -53.93 71.04
C VAL A 569 16.08 -55.38 71.26
N LYS A 570 16.61 -56.28 70.45
CA LYS A 570 16.55 -57.72 70.63
C LYS A 570 17.79 -58.14 71.41
N PHE A 571 17.61 -58.55 72.66
CA PHE A 571 18.69 -59.09 73.48
C PHE A 571 18.46 -60.57 73.79
N THR A 572 19.57 -61.28 73.94
CA THR A 572 19.63 -62.69 74.34
C THR A 572 20.50 -62.77 75.59
N VAL A 573 20.00 -63.49 76.60
CA VAL A 573 20.75 -63.76 77.82
C VAL A 573 21.21 -65.20 77.79
N THR A 574 22.51 -65.43 77.94
CA THR A 574 23.10 -66.76 78.06
C THR A 574 23.63 -66.94 79.47
N ALA A 575 23.09 -67.91 80.20
CA ALA A 575 23.50 -68.21 81.57
C ALA A 575 24.88 -68.88 81.60
N GLY A 576 25.70 -68.52 82.59
CA GLY A 576 27.00 -69.14 82.89
C GLY A 576 27.19 -69.30 84.40
N LYS A 577 28.20 -70.08 84.79
CA LYS A 577 28.47 -70.33 86.22
C LYS A 577 28.86 -69.02 86.93
N LYS A 578 27.97 -68.54 87.82
CA LYS A 578 28.06 -67.25 88.56
C LYS A 578 28.14 -66.00 87.68
N LYS A 579 27.72 -66.05 86.41
CA LYS A 579 27.66 -64.88 85.51
C LYS A 579 26.60 -65.07 84.43
N ALA A 580 26.10 -63.98 83.84
CA ALA A 580 25.25 -64.03 82.65
C ALA A 580 25.86 -63.17 81.54
N ALA A 581 25.89 -63.69 80.32
CA ALA A 581 26.27 -62.91 79.15
C ALA A 581 25.00 -62.34 78.51
N VAL A 582 24.86 -61.02 78.53
CA VAL A 582 23.79 -60.32 77.82
C VAL A 582 24.35 -59.81 76.51
N LYS A 583 23.79 -60.27 75.39
CA LYS A 583 24.11 -59.77 74.04
C LYS A 583 22.87 -59.10 73.47
N TRP A 584 23.02 -57.96 72.82
CA TRP A 584 21.95 -57.32 72.07
C TRP A 584 22.38 -56.99 70.66
N ASN A 585 21.41 -56.91 69.74
CA ASN A 585 21.67 -56.40 68.42
C ASN A 585 22.00 -54.90 68.48
N LYS A 586 22.92 -54.46 67.63
CA LYS A 586 23.16 -53.02 67.42
C LYS A 586 21.89 -52.38 66.86
N VAL A 587 21.25 -51.50 67.63
CA VAL A 587 20.11 -50.70 67.17
C VAL A 587 20.63 -49.46 66.45
N LYS A 588 20.30 -49.33 65.18
CA LYS A 588 20.75 -48.19 64.37
C LYS A 588 19.97 -46.94 64.78
N GLY A 589 20.68 -45.95 65.33
CA GLY A 589 20.12 -44.66 65.77
C GLY A 589 19.64 -44.60 67.22
N ALA A 590 19.98 -45.59 68.05
CA ALA A 590 19.87 -45.54 69.51
C ALA A 590 21.19 -45.10 70.16
#